data_AF-A0A957L0Z5-F1
#
_entry.id   AF-A0A957L0Z5-F1
#
_cell.length_a   1.000
_cell.length_b   1.000
_cell.length_c   1.000
_cell.angle_alpha   90.00
_cell.angle_beta   90.00
_cell.angle_gamma   90.00
#
_symmetry.space_group_name_H-M   'P 1'
#
loop_
_entity.id
_entity.type
_entity.pdbx_description
1 polymer ?
#
loop_
_entity_poly.entity_id
_entity_poly.type
_entity_poly.pdbx_seq_one_letter_code
_entity_poly.pdbx_strand_id
1 'polypeptide(L)' 'NDPYGELLSGTWGDQPYTLRAFIPLLQAINHATEHRAHVMTALTQLGLTPPDLSAWRYDSETSGSA' A
#
# COMPACT_ATOMS: atom_id res chain seq x y z
N ASN A 1 -20.66 8.36 -13.90
CA ASN A 1 -20.12 8.43 -12.53
C ASN A 1 -18.62 8.34 -12.66
N ASP A 2 -17.87 9.37 -12.31
CA ASP A 2 -16.40 9.36 -12.40
C ASP A 2 -15.84 8.65 -11.15
N PRO A 3 -15.31 7.42 -11.24
CA PRO A 3 -14.78 6.71 -10.07
C PRO A 3 -13.52 7.38 -9.50
N TYR A 4 -12.89 8.30 -10.24
CA TYR A 4 -11.78 9.14 -9.79
C TYR A 4 -12.25 10.52 -9.27
N GLY A 5 -13.57 10.74 -9.30
CA GLY A 5 -14.23 11.99 -8.93
C GLY A 5 -14.66 12.05 -7.47
N GLU A 6 -14.60 10.94 -6.73
CA GLU A 6 -14.91 10.95 -5.29
C GLU A 6 -13.88 11.79 -4.54
N LEU A 7 -14.36 12.82 -3.85
CA LEU A 7 -13.55 13.71 -3.02
C LEU A 7 -13.69 13.30 -1.56
N LEU A 8 -12.55 13.03 -0.92
CA LEU A 8 -12.45 12.91 0.52
C LEU A 8 -12.21 14.31 1.09
N SER A 9 -12.88 14.60 2.20
CA SER A 9 -12.68 15.83 2.97
C SER A 9 -12.14 15.48 4.35
N GLY A 10 -11.25 16.32 4.87
CA GLY A 10 -10.66 16.15 6.20
C GLY A 10 -10.12 17.45 6.76
N THR A 11 -9.52 17.38 7.94
CA THR A 11 -8.85 18.51 8.61
C THR A 11 -7.39 18.16 8.90
N TRP A 12 -6.47 18.98 8.42
CA TRP A 12 -5.03 18.88 8.69
C TRP A 12 -4.65 19.98 9.68
N GLY A 13 -4.43 19.62 10.94
CA GLY A 13 -4.49 20.59 12.03
C GLY A 13 -5.86 21.28 12.05
N ASP A 14 -5.88 22.61 12.06
CA ASP A 14 -7.13 23.40 12.00
C ASP A 14 -7.56 23.81 10.58
N GLN A 15 -6.88 23.31 9.54
CA GLN A 15 -7.17 23.67 8.15
C GLN A 15 -7.96 22.57 7.44
N PRO A 16 -9.13 22.88 6.83
CA PRO A 16 -9.86 21.92 6.03
C PRO A 16 -9.12 21.64 4.72
N TYR A 17 -9.16 20.39 4.25
CA TYR A 17 -8.62 20.00 2.95
C TYR A 17 -9.54 19.01 2.25
N THR A 18 -9.43 18.97 0.92
CA THR A 18 -10.09 17.99 0.07
C THR A 18 -9.07 17.34 -0.86
N LEU A 19 -9.28 16.07 -1.17
CA LEU A 19 -8.45 15.33 -2.12
C LEU A 19 -9.28 14.28 -2.84
N ARG A 20 -8.75 13.77 -3.95
CA ARG A 20 -9.37 12.65 -4.65
C ARG A 20 -9.14 11.35 -3.89
N ALA A 21 -10.16 10.53 -3.74
CA ALA A 21 -10.11 9.29 -2.96
C ALA A 21 -9.02 8.31 -3.41
N PHE A 22 -8.63 8.32 -4.69
CA PHE A 22 -7.57 7.47 -5.20
C PHE A 22 -6.16 7.85 -4.69
N ILE A 23 -5.95 9.09 -4.25
CA ILE A 23 -4.63 9.59 -3.82
C ILE A 23 -4.08 8.80 -2.62
N PRO A 24 -4.82 8.62 -1.49
CA PRO A 24 -4.32 7.86 -0.34
C PRO A 24 -4.14 6.39 -0.67
N LEU A 25 -5.00 5.81 -1.52
CA LEU A 25 -4.83 4.44 -2.00
C LEU A 25 -3.50 4.29 -2.77
N LEU A 26 -3.22 5.21 -3.70
CA LEU A 26 -1.97 5.24 -4.44
C LEU A 26 -0.75 5.44 -3.52
N GLN A 27 -0.85 6.37 -2.56
CA GLN A 27 0.20 6.59 -1.56
C GLN A 27 0.47 5.34 -0.72
N ALA A 28 -0.56 4.67 -0.24
CA ALA A 28 -0.42 3.45 0.55
C ALA A 28 0.28 2.33 -0.24
N ILE A 29 -0.12 2.11 -1.49
CA ILE A 29 0.51 1.10 -2.37
C ILE A 29 1.98 1.44 -2.64
N ASN A 30 2.28 2.71 -2.96
CA ASN A 30 3.65 3.13 -3.24
C ASN A 30 4.54 3.03 -1.99
N HIS A 31 4.07 3.52 -0.85
CA HIS A 31 4.81 3.47 0.42
C HIS A 31 5.04 2.04 0.91
N ALA A 32 4.05 1.15 0.76
CA ALA A 32 4.21 -0.27 1.08
C ALA A 32 5.26 -0.94 0.18
N THR A 33 5.32 -0.57 -1.10
CA THR A 33 6.33 -1.09 -2.04
C THR A 33 7.74 -0.63 -1.66
N GLU A 34 7.90 0.62 -1.26
CA GLU A 34 9.17 1.17 -0.78
C GLU A 34 9.67 0.43 0.47
N HIS A 35 8.82 0.26 1.49
CA HIS A 35 9.19 -0.50 2.69
C HIS A 35 9.55 -1.95 2.39
N ARG A 36 8.81 -2.61 1.47
CA ARG A 36 9.14 -3.96 1.02
C ARG A 36 10.54 -4.01 0.41
N ALA A 37 10.88 -3.07 -0.47
CA ALA A 37 12.22 -3.02 -1.08
C ALA A 37 13.32 -2.82 -0.04
N HIS A 38 13.11 -1.95 0.97
CA HIS A 38 14.06 -1.75 2.06
C HIS A 38 14.28 -3.03 2.88
N VAL A 39 13.20 -3.72 3.27
CA VAL A 39 13.29 -4.98 4.04
C VAL A 39 13.99 -6.07 3.22
N MET A 40 13.63 -6.25 1.94
CA MET A 40 14.29 -7.24 1.08
C MET A 40 15.78 -6.96 0.91
N THR A 41 16.15 -5.68 0.78
CA THR A 41 17.56 -5.26 0.70
C THR A 41 18.31 -5.62 1.97
N ALA A 42 17.74 -5.30 3.15
CA ALA A 42 18.35 -5.62 4.44
C ALA A 42 18.52 -7.14 4.64
N LEU A 43 17.50 -7.95 4.34
CA LEU A 43 17.59 -9.41 4.41
C LEU A 43 18.69 -9.96 3.49
N THR A 44 18.74 -9.47 2.25
CA THR A 44 19.76 -9.88 1.27
C THR A 44 21.18 -9.53 1.75
N GLN A 45 21.38 -8.34 2.34
CA GLN A 45 22.67 -7.93 2.89
C GLN A 45 23.13 -8.81 4.07
N LEU A 46 22.17 -9.37 4.82
CA LEU A 46 22.43 -10.34 5.88
C LEU A 46 22.64 -11.79 5.36
N GLY A 47 22.62 -12.01 4.05
CA GLY A 47 22.73 -13.33 3.42
C GLY A 47 21.46 -14.19 3.54
N LEU A 48 20.32 -13.59 3.91
CA LEU A 48 19.03 -14.26 4.00
C LEU A 48 18.26 -14.11 2.68
N THR A 49 17.58 -15.19 2.26
CA THR A 49 16.67 -15.14 1.11
C THR A 49 15.39 -14.39 1.49
N PRO A 50 15.01 -13.31 0.77
CA PRO A 50 13.76 -12.62 1.03
C PRO A 50 12.53 -13.52 0.77
N PRO A 51 11.44 -13.37 1.55
CA PRO A 51 10.21 -14.16 1.35
C PRO A 51 9.47 -13.76 0.07
N ASP A 52 8.55 -14.61 -0.38
CA ASP A 52 7.57 -14.25 -1.41
C ASP A 52 6.59 -13.20 -0.86
N LEU A 53 6.31 -12.16 -1.66
CA LEU A 53 5.50 -11.00 -1.28
C LEU A 53 4.22 -10.86 -2.12
N SER A 54 3.83 -11.91 -2.84
CA SER A 54 2.60 -11.95 -3.62
C SER A 54 1.37 -11.73 -2.74
N ALA A 55 0.65 -10.62 -2.97
CA ALA A 55 -0.60 -10.33 -2.27
C ALA A 55 -1.71 -11.33 -2.65
N TRP A 56 -1.72 -11.82 -3.88
CA TRP A 56 -2.65 -12.87 -4.33
C TRP A 56 -2.40 -14.18 -3.61
N ARG A 57 -1.13 -14.52 -3.39
CA ARG A 57 -0.78 -15.70 -2.60
C ARG A 57 -1.26 -15.54 -1.16
N TYR A 58 -0.98 -14.39 -0.55
CA TYR A 58 -1.46 -14.09 0.80
C TYR A 58 -3.00 -14.20 0.91
N ASP A 59 -3.74 -13.64 -0.05
CA ASP A 59 -5.20 -13.77 -0.09
C ASP A 59 -5.64 -15.23 -0.20
N SER A 60 -5.05 -16.01 -1.12
CA SER A 60 -5.38 -17.43 -1.27
C SER A 60 -5.12 -18.23 0.02
N GLU A 61 -4.06 -17.89 0.76
CA GLU A 61 -3.68 -18.55 2.02
C GLU A 61 -4.56 -18.10 3.22
N THR A 62 -5.11 -16.88 3.20
CA THR A 62 -5.82 -16.31 4.37
C THR A 62 -7.34 -16.24 4.20
N SER A 63 -7.83 -16.06 2.97
CA SER A 63 -9.24 -15.93 2.63
C SER A 63 -9.84 -17.25 2.11
N GLY A 64 -9.02 -18.22 1.70
CA GLY A 64 -9.46 -19.49 1.10
C GLY A 64 -10.02 -19.34 -0.33
N SER A 65 -9.83 -18.19 -0.96
CA SER A 65 -10.09 -17.92 -2.37
C SER A 65 -9.04 -18.63 -3.22
N ALA A 66 -9.39 -19.84 -3.68
CA ALA A 66 -8.62 -20.61 -4.68
C ALA A 66 -9.12 -20.31 -6.10
#